data_AF-A0A434RRV7-F1
#
_entry.id   AF-A0A434RRV7-F1
#
_cell.length_a   1.000
_cell.length_b   1.000
_cell.length_c   1.000
_cell.angle_alpha   90.00
_cell.angle_beta   90.00
_cell.angle_gamma   90.00
#
_symmetry.space_group_name_H-M   'P 1'
#
loop_
_entity.id
_entity.type
_entity.pdbx_description
1 polymer ?
#
loop_
_entity_poly.entity_id
_entity_poly.type
_entity_poly.pdbx_seq_one_letter_code
_entity_poly.pdbx_strand_id
1 'polypeptide(L)'
;QDLVYTGSFGDLKIDAEAVGGRVLPELDGAGEATVKNGVALIKAPPKSLRGQSVEIASLDVSSGTARVTVSGPISIDADGLIDANLSIKLKDPKAVAAILAGAIPEHKSEIEQGFAGIAMLGNQPSMPLKIVKGKASLGFIPLGKIKPVD
;
A
#
# COMPACT_ATOMS: atom_id res chain seq x y z
N GLN A 1 23.85 8.68 4.71
CA GLN A 1 23.80 7.98 3.41
C GLN A 1 22.49 7.23 3.35
N ASP A 2 21.84 7.27 2.19
CA ASP A 2 20.60 6.55 1.92
C ASP A 2 20.87 5.04 1.80
N LEU A 3 19.83 4.24 2.03
CA LEU A 3 19.86 2.79 1.87
C LEU A 3 18.85 2.37 0.82
N VAL A 4 19.29 1.62 -0.18
CA VAL A 4 18.39 0.94 -1.12
C VAL A 4 18.12 -0.45 -0.60
N TYR A 5 16.85 -0.80 -0.50
CA TYR A 5 16.38 -2.15 -0.19
C TYR A 5 15.61 -2.71 -1.38
N THR A 6 15.99 -3.90 -1.81
CA THR A 6 15.30 -4.67 -2.85
C THR A 6 14.99 -6.06 -2.28
N GLY A 7 13.76 -6.52 -2.45
CA GLY A 7 13.34 -7.81 -1.91
C GLY A 7 12.13 -8.38 -2.63
N SER A 8 11.90 -9.68 -2.42
CA SER A 8 10.72 -10.38 -2.91
C SER A 8 10.34 -11.54 -2.01
N PHE A 9 9.08 -11.96 -2.13
CA PHE A 9 8.51 -13.17 -1.55
C PHE A 9 7.55 -13.79 -2.56
N GLY A 10 7.31 -15.10 -2.42
CA GLY A 10 6.31 -15.83 -3.19
C GLY A 10 5.51 -16.74 -2.27
N ASP A 11 4.30 -17.09 -2.70
CA ASP A 11 3.39 -17.99 -2.00
C ASP A 11 3.17 -17.64 -0.50
N LEU A 12 3.17 -16.35 -0.17
CA LEU A 12 3.00 -15.90 1.21
C LEU A 12 1.59 -16.21 1.69
N LYS A 13 1.51 -17.04 2.74
CA LYS A 13 0.29 -17.32 3.49
C LYS A 13 0.26 -16.47 4.74
N ILE A 14 -0.79 -15.68 4.88
CA ILE A 14 -1.02 -14.87 6.06
C ILE A 14 -2.04 -15.62 6.92
N ASP A 15 -1.64 -15.95 8.15
CA ASP A 15 -2.55 -16.54 9.13
C ASP A 15 -3.70 -15.57 9.39
N ALA A 16 -4.93 -16.10 9.42
CA ALA A 16 -6.12 -15.29 9.65
C ALA A 16 -6.02 -14.53 10.99
N GLU A 17 -5.43 -15.12 12.03
CA GLU A 17 -5.26 -14.47 13.34
C GLU A 17 -4.37 -13.21 13.24
N ALA A 18 -3.37 -13.20 12.36
CA ALA A 18 -2.49 -12.06 12.15
C ALA A 18 -3.20 -10.85 11.53
N VAL A 19 -4.36 -11.07 10.89
CA VAL A 19 -5.16 -10.04 10.22
C VAL A 19 -6.59 -9.92 10.76
N GLY A 20 -6.80 -10.36 12.00
CA GLY A 20 -8.07 -10.21 12.72
C GLY A 20 -9.18 -11.12 12.19
N GLY A 21 -8.84 -12.37 11.88
CA GLY A 21 -9.74 -13.39 11.35
C GLY A 21 -10.01 -13.29 9.84
N ARG A 22 -9.34 -12.37 9.14
CA ARG A 22 -9.54 -12.16 7.70
C ARG A 22 -8.79 -13.22 6.89
N VAL A 23 -9.43 -13.72 5.84
CA VAL A 23 -8.80 -14.69 4.93
C VAL A 23 -8.24 -13.95 3.73
N LEU A 24 -6.95 -14.12 3.49
CA LEU A 24 -6.25 -13.61 2.30
C LEU A 24 -5.78 -14.80 1.44
N PRO A 25 -5.78 -14.64 0.11
CA PRO A 25 -5.18 -15.66 -0.77
C PRO A 25 -3.66 -15.67 -0.59
N GLU A 26 -3.00 -16.66 -1.20
CA GLU A 26 -1.54 -16.64 -1.35
C GLU A 26 -1.11 -15.39 -2.12
N LEU A 27 -0.07 -14.73 -1.62
CA LEU A 27 0.44 -13.48 -2.16
C LEU A 27 1.88 -13.65 -2.65
N ASP A 28 2.16 -13.10 -3.82
CA ASP A 28 3.52 -12.84 -4.29
C ASP A 28 3.81 -11.35 -4.18
N GLY A 29 5.03 -10.99 -3.85
CA GLY A 29 5.43 -9.60 -3.75
C GLY A 29 6.88 -9.36 -4.10
N ALA A 30 7.15 -8.20 -4.69
CA ALA A 30 8.50 -7.74 -4.96
C ALA A 30 8.53 -6.22 -4.85
N GLY A 31 9.68 -5.67 -4.47
CA GLY A 31 9.80 -4.22 -4.45
C GLY A 31 11.20 -3.71 -4.21
N GLU A 32 11.33 -2.42 -4.46
CA GLU A 32 12.51 -1.63 -4.21
C GLU A 32 12.12 -0.30 -3.58
N ALA A 33 12.82 0.07 -2.51
CA ALA A 33 12.63 1.33 -1.83
C ALA A 33 13.97 1.92 -1.38
N THR A 34 14.06 3.24 -1.40
CA THR A 34 15.18 4.00 -0.85
C THR A 34 14.77 4.65 0.45
N VAL A 35 15.41 4.25 1.56
CA VAL A 35 15.22 4.86 2.87
C VAL A 35 16.21 5.99 3.06
N LYS A 36 15.70 7.21 3.27
CA LYS A 36 16.53 8.39 3.50
C LYS A 36 17.30 8.23 4.81
N ASN A 37 18.60 8.54 4.77
CA ASN A 37 19.51 8.34 5.90
C ASN A 37 19.57 6.89 6.45
N GLY A 38 19.19 5.88 5.65
CA GLY A 38 19.04 4.50 6.10
C GLY A 38 20.29 3.87 6.74
N VAL A 39 21.51 4.27 6.33
CA VAL A 39 22.75 3.77 6.97
C VAL A 39 22.85 4.21 8.44
N ALA A 40 22.35 5.41 8.78
CA ALA A 40 22.30 5.86 10.17
C ALA A 40 21.24 5.09 10.96
N LEU A 41 20.11 4.76 10.33
CA LEU A 41 19.02 4.00 10.94
C LEU A 41 19.41 2.55 11.26
N ILE A 42 20.24 1.90 10.43
CA ILE A 42 20.74 0.55 10.76
C ILE A 42 21.67 0.59 11.96
N LYS A 43 22.53 1.62 12.06
CA LYS A 43 23.48 1.75 13.17
C LYS A 43 22.80 2.09 14.49
N ALA A 44 21.74 2.88 14.43
CA ALA A 44 20.92 3.25 15.58
C ALA A 44 19.44 3.14 15.18
N PRO A 45 18.85 1.93 15.29
CA PRO A 45 17.45 1.71 14.98
C PRO A 45 16.58 2.71 15.74
N PRO A 46 15.81 3.55 15.04
CA PRO A 46 14.99 4.53 15.72
C PRO A 46 13.89 3.80 16.47
N LYS A 47 13.47 4.34 17.62
CA LYS A 47 12.33 3.81 18.38
C LYS A 47 10.98 4.08 17.69
N SER A 48 11.03 4.76 16.55
CA SER A 48 9.92 5.47 15.93
C SER A 48 10.22 5.72 14.44
N LEU A 49 9.20 5.63 13.60
CA LEU A 49 9.19 6.04 12.19
C LEU A 49 9.01 7.55 11.99
N ARG A 50 8.84 8.34 13.06
CA ARG A 50 8.69 9.81 12.96
C ARG A 50 9.94 10.46 12.38
N GLY A 51 9.73 11.43 11.51
CA GLY A 51 10.80 12.13 10.78
C GLY A 51 11.47 11.28 9.68
N GLN A 52 10.97 10.08 9.39
CA GLN A 52 11.51 9.22 8.35
C GLN A 52 10.84 9.49 7.00
N SER A 53 11.62 9.28 5.94
CA SER A 53 11.14 9.40 4.56
C SER A 53 11.65 8.22 3.72
N VAL A 54 10.79 7.72 2.86
CA VAL A 54 11.03 6.58 1.98
C VAL A 54 10.58 6.93 0.57
N GLU A 55 11.41 6.62 -0.42
CA GLU A 55 11.04 6.67 -1.83
C GLU A 55 10.80 5.24 -2.32
N ILE A 56 9.57 4.91 -2.71
CA ILE A 56 9.25 3.60 -3.27
C ILE A 56 9.46 3.66 -4.78
N ALA A 57 10.44 2.93 -5.30
CA ALA A 57 10.65 2.81 -6.74
C ALA A 57 9.56 1.94 -7.38
N SER A 58 9.32 0.76 -6.79
CA SER A 58 8.17 -0.10 -7.10
C SER A 58 7.87 -0.99 -5.91
N LEU A 59 6.60 -1.19 -5.60
CA LEU A 59 6.12 -2.25 -4.72
C LEU A 59 4.98 -2.95 -5.43
N ASP A 60 5.23 -4.18 -5.87
CA ASP A 60 4.30 -5.03 -6.58
C ASP A 60 3.80 -6.13 -5.65
N VAL A 61 2.47 -6.28 -5.57
CA VAL A 61 1.81 -7.39 -4.88
C VAL A 61 0.80 -8.01 -5.83
N SER A 62 0.78 -9.35 -5.94
CA SER A 62 -0.17 -10.06 -6.79
C SER A 62 -0.71 -11.35 -6.17
N SER A 63 -1.86 -11.76 -6.69
CA SER A 63 -2.47 -13.06 -6.43
C SER A 63 -3.29 -13.46 -7.65
N GLY A 64 -2.90 -14.54 -8.33
CA GLY A 64 -3.50 -14.94 -9.60
C GLY A 64 -3.43 -13.82 -10.66
N THR A 65 -4.58 -13.34 -11.14
CA THR A 65 -4.66 -12.25 -12.12
C THR A 65 -4.61 -10.85 -11.51
N ALA A 66 -4.91 -10.72 -10.21
CA ALA A 66 -4.89 -9.46 -9.49
C ALA A 66 -3.45 -8.99 -9.27
N ARG A 67 -3.14 -7.74 -9.61
CA ARG A 67 -1.88 -7.08 -9.23
C ARG A 67 -2.11 -5.65 -8.82
N VAL A 68 -1.40 -5.22 -7.78
CA VAL A 68 -1.30 -3.83 -7.35
C VAL A 68 0.17 -3.44 -7.37
N THR A 69 0.49 -2.35 -8.05
CA THR A 69 1.82 -1.75 -8.05
C THR A 69 1.73 -0.36 -7.43
N VAL A 70 2.60 -0.06 -6.49
CA VAL A 70 2.69 1.25 -5.79
C VAL A 70 4.07 1.85 -6.01
N SER A 71 4.12 3.14 -6.29
CA SER A 71 5.38 3.90 -6.32
C SER A 71 5.21 5.33 -5.86
N GLY A 72 6.31 5.95 -5.42
CA GLY A 72 6.39 7.35 -5.03
C GLY A 72 6.86 7.58 -3.59
N PRO A 73 6.96 8.86 -3.20
CA PRO A 73 7.46 9.27 -1.90
C PRO A 73 6.43 9.09 -0.78
N ILE A 74 6.94 8.68 0.38
CA ILE A 74 6.26 8.69 1.67
C ILE A 74 7.15 9.42 2.67
N SER A 75 6.55 10.27 3.49
CA SER A 75 7.21 10.93 4.61
C SER A 75 6.32 10.91 5.84
N ILE A 76 6.95 10.85 7.01
CA ILE A 76 6.28 10.84 8.31
C ILE A 76 6.81 12.05 9.09
N ASP A 77 5.92 12.92 9.53
CA ASP A 77 6.32 14.09 10.30
C ASP A 77 6.60 13.77 11.79
N ALA A 78 6.94 14.80 12.56
CA ALA A 78 7.21 14.66 13.99
C ALA A 78 5.99 14.21 14.80
N ASP A 79 4.78 14.53 14.32
CA ASP A 79 3.51 14.13 14.93
C ASP A 79 3.10 12.70 14.52
N GLY A 80 3.88 12.03 13.67
CA GLY A 80 3.63 10.68 13.18
C GLY A 80 2.63 10.65 12.02
N LEU A 81 2.26 11.81 11.48
CA LEU A 81 1.32 11.91 10.38
C LEU A 81 2.03 11.69 9.05
N ILE A 82 1.39 10.88 8.21
CA ILE A 82 1.92 10.52 6.89
C ILE A 82 1.54 11.59 5.86
N ASP A 83 2.52 11.99 5.06
CA ASP A 83 2.36 12.74 3.82
C ASP A 83 2.92 11.90 2.67
N ALA A 84 2.13 11.65 1.62
CA ALA A 84 2.53 10.81 0.49
C ALA A 84 1.89 11.25 -0.83
N ASN A 85 2.62 11.03 -1.93
CA ASN A 85 2.12 11.22 -3.28
C ASN A 85 2.44 9.97 -4.11
N LEU A 86 1.51 9.02 -4.11
CA LEU A 86 1.71 7.68 -4.63
C LEU A 86 0.98 7.48 -5.95
N SER A 87 1.60 6.72 -6.85
CA SER A 87 0.95 6.18 -8.04
C SER A 87 0.55 4.74 -7.78
N ILE A 88 -0.74 4.43 -7.94
CA ILE A 88 -1.28 3.08 -7.81
C ILE A 88 -1.66 2.59 -9.20
N LYS A 89 -1.02 1.51 -9.65
CA LYS A 89 -1.41 0.80 -10.87
C LYS A 89 -2.06 -0.50 -10.49
N LEU A 90 -3.16 -0.81 -11.14
CA LEU A 90 -3.83 -2.09 -10.98
C LEU A 90 -3.63 -2.95 -12.22
N LYS A 91 -3.75 -4.26 -12.05
CA LYS A 91 -4.06 -5.21 -13.12
C LYS A 91 -5.23 -6.04 -12.64
N ASP A 92 -6.24 -6.16 -13.50
CA ASP A 92 -7.50 -6.83 -13.18
C ASP A 92 -8.17 -6.26 -11.91
N PRO A 93 -8.73 -5.03 -11.99
CA PRO A 93 -9.38 -4.40 -10.84
C PRO A 93 -10.52 -5.23 -10.25
N LYS A 94 -11.19 -6.06 -11.06
CA LYS A 94 -12.27 -6.94 -10.58
C LYS A 94 -11.72 -8.06 -9.69
N ALA A 95 -10.60 -8.67 -10.07
CA ALA A 95 -9.94 -9.66 -9.22
C ALA A 95 -9.41 -9.03 -7.91
N VAL A 96 -8.85 -7.81 -7.97
CA VAL A 96 -8.45 -7.07 -6.76
C VAL A 96 -9.65 -6.82 -5.85
N ALA A 97 -10.78 -6.39 -6.41
CA ALA A 97 -12.02 -6.17 -5.66
C ALA A 97 -12.52 -7.44 -4.97
N ALA A 98 -12.51 -8.58 -5.67
CA ALA A 98 -12.97 -9.85 -5.13
C ALA A 98 -12.13 -10.28 -3.92
N ILE A 99 -10.80 -10.09 -3.97
CA ILE A 99 -9.90 -10.37 -2.85
C ILE A 99 -10.23 -9.46 -1.66
N LEU A 100 -10.33 -8.15 -1.88
CA LEU A 100 -10.61 -7.19 -0.81
C LEU A 100 -12.00 -7.39 -0.19
N ALA A 101 -13.02 -7.66 -1.01
CA ALA A 101 -14.39 -7.94 -0.56
C ALA A 101 -14.49 -9.26 0.22
N GLY A 102 -13.65 -10.25 -0.09
CA GLY A 102 -13.52 -11.48 0.68
C GLY A 102 -12.81 -11.25 2.02
N ALA A 103 -11.80 -10.39 2.04
CA ALA A 103 -11.04 -10.08 3.25
C ALA A 103 -11.79 -9.14 4.21
N ILE A 104 -12.58 -8.20 3.68
CA ILE A 104 -13.28 -7.15 4.43
C ILE A 104 -14.77 -7.18 4.06
N PRO A 105 -15.50 -8.24 4.44
CA PRO A 105 -16.89 -8.43 4.04
C PRO A 105 -17.82 -7.31 4.52
N GLU A 106 -17.48 -6.63 5.62
CA GLU A 106 -18.20 -5.47 6.17
C GLU A 106 -18.27 -4.27 5.21
N HIS A 107 -17.36 -4.20 4.23
CA HIS A 107 -17.31 -3.14 3.21
C HIS A 107 -17.46 -3.70 1.78
N LYS A 108 -17.98 -4.91 1.65
CA LYS A 108 -18.06 -5.62 0.37
C LYS A 108 -18.75 -4.81 -0.72
N SER A 109 -19.90 -4.21 -0.41
CA SER A 109 -20.68 -3.48 -1.41
C SER A 109 -19.94 -2.23 -1.89
N GLU A 110 -19.33 -1.49 -0.97
CA GLU A 110 -18.53 -0.30 -1.26
C GLU A 110 -17.29 -0.65 -2.09
N ILE A 111 -16.60 -1.75 -1.77
CA ILE A 111 -15.46 -2.26 -2.53
C ILE A 111 -15.88 -2.64 -3.95
N GLU A 112 -16.93 -3.46 -4.10
CA GLU A 112 -17.41 -3.90 -5.42
C GLU A 112 -17.83 -2.72 -6.29
N GLN A 113 -18.56 -1.76 -5.74
CA GLN A 113 -19.01 -0.56 -6.46
C GLN A 113 -17.83 0.35 -6.84
N GLY A 114 -16.91 0.60 -5.91
CA GLY A 114 -15.74 1.45 -6.16
C GLY A 114 -14.84 0.87 -7.25
N PHE A 115 -14.56 -0.43 -7.17
CA PHE A 115 -13.73 -1.10 -8.17
C PHE A 115 -14.45 -1.36 -9.49
N ALA A 116 -15.79 -1.46 -9.52
CA ALA A 116 -16.54 -1.47 -10.77
C ALA A 116 -16.30 -0.16 -11.56
N GLY A 117 -16.32 0.99 -10.88
CA GLY A 117 -15.98 2.28 -11.49
C GLY A 117 -14.52 2.34 -11.98
N ILE A 118 -13.58 1.79 -11.20
CA ILE A 118 -12.18 1.71 -11.62
C ILE A 118 -12.00 0.80 -12.85
N ALA A 119 -12.71 -0.33 -12.91
CA ALA A 119 -12.64 -1.26 -14.03
C ALA A 119 -13.16 -0.65 -15.34
N MET A 120 -14.03 0.37 -15.28
CA MET A 120 -14.46 1.13 -16.47
C MET A 120 -13.32 1.93 -17.10
N LEU A 121 -12.23 2.21 -16.36
CA LEU A 121 -11.03 2.87 -16.87
C LEU A 121 -10.10 1.90 -17.63
N GLY A 122 -10.44 0.61 -17.67
CA GLY A 122 -9.70 -0.44 -18.35
C GLY A 122 -9.11 -1.48 -17.40
N ASN A 123 -8.35 -2.43 -17.96
CA ASN A 123 -7.79 -3.54 -17.20
C ASN A 123 -6.50 -3.20 -16.44
N GLN A 124 -5.85 -2.08 -16.78
CA GLN A 124 -4.62 -1.62 -16.14
C GLN A 124 -4.65 -0.11 -15.79
N PRO A 125 -5.62 0.34 -14.99
CA PRO A 125 -5.74 1.74 -14.64
C PRO A 125 -4.61 2.19 -13.70
N SER A 126 -4.21 3.44 -13.84
CA SER A 126 -3.25 4.12 -12.96
C SER A 126 -3.96 5.29 -12.27
N MET A 127 -3.84 5.40 -10.96
CA MET A 127 -4.56 6.39 -10.16
C MET A 127 -3.64 7.05 -9.13
N PRO A 128 -3.76 8.38 -8.91
CA PRO A 128 -3.00 9.06 -7.88
C PRO A 128 -3.63 8.84 -6.50
N LEU A 129 -2.86 8.30 -5.56
CA LEU A 129 -3.18 8.24 -4.14
C LEU A 129 -2.40 9.33 -3.41
N LYS A 130 -3.12 10.31 -2.88
CA LYS A 130 -2.54 11.40 -2.09
C LYS A 130 -2.87 11.21 -0.62
N ILE A 131 -1.87 11.39 0.24
CA ILE A 131 -2.04 11.43 1.69
C ILE A 131 -1.52 12.78 2.17
N VAL A 132 -2.36 13.54 2.86
CA VAL A 132 -1.97 14.82 3.48
C VAL A 132 -2.32 14.78 4.96
N LYS A 133 -1.30 14.80 5.82
CA LYS A 133 -1.46 14.70 7.28
C LYS A 133 -2.38 13.54 7.69
N GLY A 134 -2.10 12.36 7.13
CA GLY A 134 -2.85 11.12 7.35
C GLY A 134 -4.18 11.03 6.62
N LYS A 135 -4.69 12.08 5.96
CA LYS A 135 -5.94 12.01 5.18
C LYS A 135 -5.65 11.43 3.80
N ALA A 136 -6.18 10.24 3.50
CA ALA A 136 -5.96 9.54 2.24
C ALA A 136 -7.08 9.81 1.23
N SER A 137 -6.71 10.04 -0.02
CA SER A 137 -7.63 10.27 -1.14
C SER A 137 -7.10 9.68 -2.44
N LEU A 138 -7.97 9.03 -3.21
CA LEU A 138 -7.69 8.54 -4.56
C LEU A 138 -8.31 9.51 -5.58
N GLY A 139 -7.49 10.39 -6.15
CA GLY A 139 -8.01 11.54 -6.90
C GLY A 139 -8.95 12.40 -6.05
N PHE A 140 -10.25 12.40 -6.38
CA PHE A 140 -11.30 13.12 -5.64
C PHE A 140 -12.03 12.24 -4.60
N ILE A 141 -11.72 10.95 -4.50
CA ILE A 141 -12.42 9.99 -3.63
C ILE A 141 -11.72 9.96 -2.27
N PRO A 142 -12.36 10.40 -1.17
CA PRO A 142 -11.79 10.25 0.17
C PRO A 142 -11.81 8.77 0.59
N LEU A 143 -10.66 8.26 1.04
CA LEU A 143 -10.53 6.87 1.50
C LEU A 143 -10.55 6.75 3.02
N GLY A 144 -10.23 7.83 3.74
CA GLY A 144 -10.28 7.86 5.19
C GLY A 144 -9.07 8.56 5.81
N LYS A 145 -8.79 8.20 7.07
CA LYS A 145 -7.68 8.75 7.85
C LYS A 145 -6.81 7.63 8.38
N ILE A 146 -5.52 7.76 8.15
CA ILE A 146 -4.48 6.92 8.74
C ILE A 146 -4.11 7.55 10.08
N LYS A 147 -4.07 6.73 11.14
CA LYS A 147 -3.66 7.18 12.46
C LYS A 147 -2.15 7.48 12.46
N PRO A 148 -1.67 8.33 13.39
CA PRO A 148 -0.24 8.52 13.57
C PRO A 148 0.47 7.20 13.77
N VAL A 149 1.62 7.04 13.11
CA VAL A 149 2.51 5.91 13.32
C VAL A 149 3.62 6.30 14.29
N ASP A 150 4.00 5.35 15.14
CA ASP A 150 5.16 5.53 15.99
C ASP A 150 6.42 5.28 15.20
#